data_AF-A0A1Z4M2Z4-F1
#
_entry.id   AF-A0A1Z4M2Z4-F1
#
_cell.length_a   1.000
_cell.length_b   1.000
_cell.length_c   1.000
_cell.angle_alpha   90.00
_cell.angle_beta   90.00
_cell.angle_gamma   90.00
#
_symmetry.space_group_name_H-M   'P 1'
#
loop_
_entity.id
_entity.type
_entity.pdbx_description
1 polymer ?
#
loop_
_entity_poly.entity_id
_entity_poly.type
_entity_poly.pdbx_seq_one_letter_code
_entity_poly.pdbx_strand_id
1 'polypeptide(L)'
;MPEKVDLIKIFLASPGDVKTERSHVQKVIATINRTIAHSKGITFRVVGSENAYPGYGQDGQTIINQQIGKMDEYDLFILIMKDRFGSPTKSAKSGRIRCASGTVEEFQRARKAHQKTGKPDIWFYSGSMKQDIRKKKDKEQQSKVKAFKTRYINKKCGLFKEYKNPSDFKNQLHEQLTLWLNNYSNKNSRRSNAISKTKTISPSKKKSENKTKVANSSNQTNLTPTKTTKERKSSTNRNKTTAKSNTNNSRSISDSGAWVLLDDNLFDTESVKQDTNKNLVLKIPVINTKQEANLRHLQSNHRYSNRVVSYSYQNDAFTAQVESVEIDSLKGKTSYIITLKPIQQSNSFGIATCNGYSIEEIYELKLRFLLLNEMPENLAKSNNSTVNYILTGDSYSNSYQKSIFSDIRKKWKNKPKMFLIHARLAAVHLLKSKNIVEHILKFKLSLNKNILSIDFSGKMQNFYVSQEQRTVELKGKYIL
;
A
#
# COMPACT_ATOMS: atom_id res chain seq x y z
N MET A 1 -36.69 -34.78 -19.08
CA MET A 1 -36.72 -33.77 -17.99
C MET A 1 -35.95 -32.54 -18.45
N PRO A 2 -36.22 -31.32 -17.94
CA PRO A 2 -35.40 -30.16 -18.26
C PRO A 2 -33.95 -30.36 -17.78
N GLU A 3 -32.97 -29.97 -18.60
CA GLU A 3 -31.56 -30.06 -18.25
C GLU A 3 -31.20 -29.03 -17.17
N LYS A 4 -30.51 -29.47 -16.11
CA LYS A 4 -30.14 -28.60 -14.99
C LYS A 4 -28.79 -27.93 -15.27
N VAL A 5 -28.84 -26.66 -15.66
CA VAL A 5 -27.66 -25.87 -16.05
C VAL A 5 -27.31 -24.84 -14.95
N ASP A 6 -26.05 -24.80 -14.53
CA ASP A 6 -25.51 -23.80 -13.61
C ASP A 6 -25.37 -22.45 -14.33
N LEU A 7 -26.11 -21.44 -13.86
CA LEU A 7 -26.10 -20.08 -14.40
C LEU A 7 -24.97 -19.24 -13.78
N ILE A 8 -23.99 -18.85 -14.59
CA ILE A 8 -22.92 -17.93 -14.19
C ILE A 8 -23.29 -16.50 -14.62
N LYS A 9 -23.53 -15.63 -13.63
CA LYS A 9 -23.91 -14.22 -13.87
C LYS A 9 -22.67 -13.33 -13.98
N ILE A 10 -22.55 -12.58 -15.09
CA ILE A 10 -21.48 -11.60 -15.33
C ILE A 10 -22.05 -10.18 -15.30
N PHE A 11 -21.51 -9.27 -14.49
CA PHE A 11 -21.77 -7.83 -14.59
C PHE A 11 -20.72 -7.15 -15.49
N LEU A 12 -21.15 -6.36 -16.48
CA LEU A 12 -20.27 -5.67 -17.43
C LEU A 12 -20.30 -4.14 -17.26
N ALA A 13 -19.35 -3.64 -16.47
CA ALA A 13 -19.16 -2.21 -16.23
C ALA A 13 -18.22 -1.59 -17.29
N SER A 14 -18.65 -0.51 -17.94
CA SER A 14 -17.74 0.31 -18.76
C SER A 14 -18.23 1.75 -18.92
N PRO A 15 -17.34 2.70 -19.26
CA PRO A 15 -17.72 3.98 -19.84
C PRO A 15 -18.20 3.82 -21.29
N GLY A 16 -18.76 4.88 -21.87
CA GLY A 16 -19.46 4.84 -23.16
C GLY A 16 -18.59 4.90 -24.43
N ASP A 17 -17.27 4.90 -24.32
CA ASP A 17 -16.31 4.91 -25.45
C ASP A 17 -15.89 3.53 -25.95
N VAL A 18 -16.08 2.48 -25.14
CA VAL A 18 -15.65 1.09 -25.43
C VAL A 18 -16.80 0.21 -25.95
N LYS A 19 -17.67 0.77 -26.81
CA LYS A 19 -18.85 0.07 -27.36
C LYS A 19 -18.48 -1.18 -28.15
N THR A 20 -17.39 -1.15 -28.90
CA THR A 20 -16.89 -2.28 -29.70
C THR A 20 -16.47 -3.43 -28.79
N GLU A 21 -15.77 -3.12 -27.70
CA GLU A 21 -15.36 -4.08 -26.68
C GLU A 21 -16.58 -4.68 -25.94
N ARG A 22 -17.62 -3.89 -25.59
CA ARG A 22 -18.89 -4.46 -25.08
C ARG A 22 -19.52 -5.45 -26.06
N SER A 23 -19.54 -5.14 -27.37
CA SER A 23 -20.02 -6.07 -28.41
C SER A 23 -19.17 -7.34 -28.48
N HIS A 24 -17.85 -7.24 -28.29
CA HIS A 24 -16.98 -8.40 -28.22
C HIS A 24 -17.23 -9.27 -26.97
N VAL A 25 -17.56 -8.71 -25.80
CA VAL A 25 -17.96 -9.52 -24.63
C VAL A 25 -19.16 -10.40 -24.97
N GLN A 26 -20.23 -9.81 -25.52
CA GLN A 26 -21.43 -10.57 -25.90
C GLN A 26 -21.13 -11.65 -26.94
N LYS A 27 -20.31 -11.34 -27.97
CA LYS A 27 -19.90 -12.31 -29.00
C LYS A 27 -19.03 -13.44 -28.47
N VAL A 28 -18.14 -13.17 -27.50
CA VAL A 28 -17.28 -14.17 -26.87
C VAL A 28 -18.11 -15.09 -25.97
N ILE A 29 -19.02 -14.52 -25.17
CA ILE A 29 -19.92 -15.29 -24.30
C ILE A 29 -20.88 -16.17 -25.10
N ALA A 30 -21.49 -15.66 -26.18
CA ALA A 30 -22.31 -16.48 -27.06
C ALA A 30 -21.53 -17.64 -27.71
N THR A 31 -20.26 -17.39 -28.08
CA THR A 31 -19.37 -18.46 -28.58
C THR A 31 -19.11 -19.52 -27.50
N ILE A 32 -18.71 -19.11 -26.29
CA ILE A 32 -18.35 -20.01 -25.18
C ILE A 32 -19.56 -20.81 -24.69
N ASN A 33 -20.75 -20.20 -24.63
CA ASN A 33 -22.01 -20.88 -24.31
C ASN A 33 -22.28 -22.03 -25.30
N ARG A 34 -22.10 -21.77 -26.60
CA ARG A 34 -22.36 -22.75 -27.67
C ARG A 34 -21.31 -23.87 -27.76
N THR A 35 -20.07 -23.66 -27.29
CA THR A 35 -18.98 -24.63 -27.47
C THR A 35 -18.64 -25.42 -26.20
N ILE A 36 -18.18 -24.74 -25.14
CA ILE A 36 -17.50 -25.38 -24.01
C ILE A 36 -18.25 -25.26 -22.68
N ALA A 37 -19.26 -24.39 -22.58
CA ALA A 37 -20.05 -24.26 -21.35
C ALA A 37 -21.19 -25.29 -21.29
N HIS A 38 -21.91 -25.52 -22.39
CA HIS A 38 -22.98 -26.51 -22.47
C HIS A 38 -22.52 -27.92 -22.11
N SER A 39 -21.37 -28.36 -22.63
CA SER A 39 -20.74 -29.65 -22.31
C SER A 39 -20.18 -29.76 -20.88
N LYS A 40 -20.31 -28.69 -20.08
CA LYS A 40 -19.99 -28.64 -18.64
C LYS A 40 -21.22 -28.37 -17.78
N GLY A 41 -22.43 -28.37 -18.35
CA GLY A 41 -23.67 -28.02 -17.66
C GLY A 41 -23.71 -26.57 -17.18
N ILE A 42 -23.04 -25.64 -17.87
CA ILE A 42 -22.90 -24.23 -17.47
C ILE A 42 -23.43 -23.31 -18.57
N THR A 43 -24.05 -22.18 -18.19
CA THR A 43 -24.38 -21.09 -19.12
C THR A 43 -24.03 -19.73 -18.52
N PHE A 44 -23.45 -18.84 -19.32
CA PHE A 44 -23.09 -17.49 -18.91
C PHE A 44 -24.16 -16.48 -19.34
N ARG A 45 -24.55 -15.57 -18.43
CA ARG A 45 -25.41 -14.42 -18.74
C ARG A 45 -24.73 -13.10 -18.38
N VAL A 46 -24.51 -12.25 -19.37
CA VAL A 46 -24.00 -10.88 -19.19
C VAL A 46 -25.17 -9.95 -18.83
N VAL A 47 -24.94 -9.05 -17.87
CA VAL A 47 -25.83 -7.94 -17.53
C VAL A 47 -25.02 -6.65 -17.50
N GLY A 48 -25.51 -5.60 -18.14
CA GLY A 48 -24.96 -4.25 -18.07
C GLY A 48 -26.07 -3.20 -17.99
N SER A 49 -25.73 -1.91 -18.00
CA SER A 49 -26.71 -0.82 -17.92
C SER A 49 -27.70 -0.79 -19.09
N GLU A 50 -27.37 -1.41 -20.23
CA GLU A 50 -28.28 -1.67 -21.35
C GLU A 50 -29.38 -2.72 -21.05
N ASN A 51 -29.30 -3.42 -19.91
CA ASN A 51 -30.33 -4.34 -19.42
C ASN A 51 -31.21 -3.73 -18.32
N ALA A 52 -30.96 -2.47 -17.92
CA ALA A 52 -31.86 -1.73 -17.06
C ALA A 52 -33.06 -1.20 -17.88
N TYR A 53 -34.27 -1.40 -17.38
CA TYR A 53 -35.49 -0.88 -18.02
C TYR A 53 -35.73 0.59 -17.64
N PRO A 54 -36.35 1.40 -18.52
CA PRO A 54 -36.69 2.79 -18.20
C PRO A 54 -37.51 2.91 -16.91
N GLY A 55 -37.23 3.95 -16.13
CA GLY A 55 -37.93 4.20 -14.87
C GLY A 55 -37.79 5.65 -14.42
N TYR A 56 -38.69 6.07 -13.55
CA TYR A 56 -38.70 7.40 -12.93
C TYR A 56 -38.22 7.31 -11.47
N GLY A 57 -37.53 8.35 -10.97
CA GLY A 57 -36.98 8.35 -9.62
C GLY A 57 -35.83 9.33 -9.43
N GLN A 58 -35.04 9.11 -8.37
CA GLN A 58 -34.01 10.04 -7.89
C GLN A 58 -32.93 10.40 -8.91
N ASP A 59 -32.21 9.41 -9.44
CA ASP A 59 -31.24 9.60 -10.53
C ASP A 59 -31.05 8.30 -11.31
N GLY A 60 -30.70 8.39 -12.59
CA GLY A 60 -30.58 7.22 -13.47
C GLY A 60 -29.60 6.15 -12.98
N GLN A 61 -28.49 6.54 -12.34
CA GLN A 61 -27.58 5.54 -11.76
C GLN A 61 -28.20 4.87 -10.52
N THR A 62 -28.95 5.59 -9.68
CA THR A 62 -29.71 4.98 -8.58
C THR A 62 -30.73 3.95 -9.08
N ILE A 63 -31.41 4.21 -10.20
CA ILE A 63 -32.35 3.27 -10.82
C ILE A 63 -31.62 2.01 -11.34
N ILE A 64 -30.54 2.19 -12.11
CA ILE A 64 -29.67 1.09 -12.57
C ILE A 64 -29.13 0.27 -11.37
N ASN A 65 -28.67 0.95 -10.32
CA ASN A 65 -28.17 0.33 -9.09
C ASN A 65 -29.24 -0.49 -8.35
N GLN A 66 -30.52 -0.10 -8.41
CA GLN A 66 -31.63 -0.81 -7.80
C GLN A 66 -32.04 -2.05 -8.60
N GLN A 67 -32.11 -1.92 -9.94
CA GLN A 67 -32.52 -3.00 -10.83
C GLN A 67 -31.46 -4.10 -10.97
N ILE A 68 -30.19 -3.72 -11.22
CA ILE A 68 -29.11 -4.67 -11.57
C ILE A 68 -27.87 -4.59 -10.68
N GLY A 69 -27.78 -3.59 -9.78
CA GLY A 69 -26.59 -3.29 -8.98
C GLY A 69 -26.38 -4.11 -7.69
N LYS A 70 -27.09 -5.23 -7.54
CA LYS A 70 -26.89 -6.23 -6.46
C LYS A 70 -25.70 -7.13 -6.80
N MET A 71 -24.49 -6.65 -6.53
CA MET A 71 -23.25 -7.29 -6.99
C MET A 71 -23.01 -8.68 -6.40
N ASP A 72 -23.59 -8.97 -5.24
CA ASP A 72 -23.60 -10.28 -4.59
C ASP A 72 -24.43 -11.36 -5.32
N GLU A 73 -25.24 -10.98 -6.31
CA GLU A 73 -25.87 -11.94 -7.24
C GLU A 73 -24.93 -12.41 -8.38
N TYR A 74 -23.69 -11.92 -8.48
CA TYR A 74 -22.83 -12.15 -9.64
C TYR A 74 -21.59 -13.02 -9.32
N ASP A 75 -21.22 -13.87 -10.27
CA ASP A 75 -20.00 -14.69 -10.21
C ASP A 75 -18.76 -13.94 -10.68
N LEU A 76 -18.93 -13.02 -11.62
CA LEU A 76 -17.85 -12.31 -12.31
C LEU A 76 -18.27 -10.86 -12.60
N PHE A 77 -17.35 -9.93 -12.42
CA PHE A 77 -17.49 -8.52 -12.74
C PHE A 77 -16.37 -8.14 -13.71
N ILE A 78 -16.73 -7.73 -14.92
CA ILE A 78 -15.80 -7.29 -15.94
C ILE A 78 -15.87 -5.77 -16.04
N LEU A 79 -14.75 -5.12 -15.73
CA LEU A 79 -14.52 -3.70 -15.99
C LEU A 79 -13.74 -3.51 -17.30
N ILE A 80 -14.22 -2.61 -18.16
CA ILE A 80 -13.47 -2.15 -19.34
C ILE A 80 -13.32 -0.62 -19.25
N MET A 81 -12.11 -0.09 -19.39
CA MET A 81 -11.85 1.36 -19.52
C MET A 81 -10.83 1.65 -20.62
N LYS A 82 -10.93 2.82 -21.25
CA LYS A 82 -9.99 3.28 -22.28
C LYS A 82 -9.69 4.77 -22.21
N ASP A 83 -10.33 5.61 -23.02
CA ASP A 83 -10.05 7.04 -23.09
C ASP A 83 -10.92 7.83 -22.10
N ARG A 84 -12.13 7.34 -21.80
CA ARG A 84 -13.07 7.99 -20.86
C ARG A 84 -13.10 7.31 -19.50
N PHE A 85 -13.31 8.14 -18.48
CA PHE A 85 -13.55 7.72 -17.09
C PHE A 85 -15.05 7.70 -16.76
N GLY A 86 -15.85 8.51 -17.47
CA GLY A 86 -17.31 8.61 -17.33
C GLY A 86 -17.77 9.98 -16.79
N SER A 87 -19.08 10.09 -16.55
CA SER A 87 -19.73 11.28 -16.01
C SER A 87 -19.99 11.11 -14.50
N PRO A 88 -19.75 12.12 -13.64
CA PRO A 88 -20.02 12.01 -12.20
C PRO A 88 -21.50 11.74 -11.89
N THR A 89 -21.75 10.86 -10.93
CA THR A 89 -23.09 10.60 -10.40
C THR A 89 -23.40 11.63 -9.31
N LYS A 90 -24.64 12.12 -9.24
CA LYS A 90 -25.07 13.11 -8.24
C LYS A 90 -26.09 12.49 -7.28
N SER A 91 -26.04 12.92 -6.03
CA SER A 91 -27.08 12.66 -5.04
C SER A 91 -28.32 13.49 -5.37
N ALA A 92 -29.44 12.85 -5.71
CA ALA A 92 -30.70 13.54 -5.96
C ALA A 92 -31.18 14.38 -4.75
N LYS A 93 -30.94 13.89 -3.52
CA LYS A 93 -31.31 14.58 -2.28
C LYS A 93 -30.52 15.85 -1.97
N SER A 94 -29.40 16.11 -2.67
CA SER A 94 -28.48 17.19 -2.28
C SER A 94 -27.66 17.83 -3.41
N GLY A 95 -27.85 17.43 -4.67
CA GLY A 95 -27.12 17.92 -5.85
C GLY A 95 -25.62 17.59 -5.91
N ARG A 96 -24.99 17.29 -4.77
CA ARG A 96 -23.57 16.98 -4.60
C ARG A 96 -23.18 15.69 -5.33
N ILE A 97 -21.93 15.63 -5.80
CA ILE A 97 -21.39 14.44 -6.48
C ILE A 97 -21.30 13.28 -5.48
N ARG A 98 -21.93 12.15 -5.82
CA ARG A 98 -21.91 10.88 -5.06
C ARG A 98 -20.70 10.03 -5.46
N CYS A 99 -20.42 9.94 -6.75
CA CYS A 99 -19.24 9.22 -7.26
C CYS A 99 -18.68 9.89 -8.52
N ALA A 100 -17.37 9.76 -8.72
CA ALA A 100 -16.67 10.44 -9.81
C ALA A 100 -17.03 9.89 -11.21
N SER A 101 -17.52 8.65 -11.30
CA SER A 101 -18.32 8.15 -12.43
C SER A 101 -19.19 6.95 -12.05
N GLY A 102 -20.24 6.68 -12.83
CA GLY A 102 -21.14 5.53 -12.66
C GLY A 102 -20.40 4.19 -12.69
N THR A 103 -19.54 3.98 -13.68
CA THR A 103 -18.68 2.80 -13.81
C THR A 103 -17.77 2.57 -12.59
N VAL A 104 -17.35 3.65 -11.92
CA VAL A 104 -16.57 3.55 -10.68
C VAL A 104 -17.46 3.30 -9.46
N GLU A 105 -18.70 3.79 -9.45
CA GLU A 105 -19.70 3.42 -8.44
C GLU A 105 -20.02 1.91 -8.51
N GLU A 106 -20.20 1.38 -9.73
CA GLU A 106 -20.36 -0.06 -10.03
C GLU A 106 -19.15 -0.89 -9.56
N PHE A 107 -17.92 -0.48 -9.91
CA PHE A 107 -16.70 -1.14 -9.44
C PHE A 107 -16.56 -1.11 -7.91
N GLN A 108 -16.91 0.00 -7.25
CA GLN A 108 -16.87 0.08 -5.79
C GLN A 108 -17.88 -0.87 -5.13
N ARG A 109 -19.08 -1.00 -5.70
CA ARG A 109 -20.09 -2.00 -5.27
C ARG A 109 -19.56 -3.42 -5.43
N ALA A 110 -19.00 -3.75 -6.59
CA ALA A 110 -18.47 -5.08 -6.88
C ALA A 110 -17.31 -5.46 -5.95
N ARG A 111 -16.38 -4.51 -5.74
CA ARG A 111 -15.28 -4.68 -4.79
C ARG A 111 -15.76 -4.87 -3.35
N LYS A 112 -16.82 -4.15 -2.92
CA LYS A 112 -17.42 -4.33 -1.59
C LYS A 112 -18.12 -5.69 -1.44
N ALA A 113 -18.78 -6.19 -2.47
CA ALA A 113 -19.34 -7.55 -2.49
C ALA A 113 -18.22 -8.60 -2.39
N HIS A 114 -17.20 -8.52 -3.25
CA HIS A 114 -16.04 -9.42 -3.23
C HIS A 114 -15.35 -9.45 -1.87
N GLN A 115 -15.16 -8.29 -1.23
CA GLN A 115 -14.57 -8.20 0.12
C GLN A 115 -15.44 -8.82 1.23
N LYS A 116 -16.76 -9.00 1.00
CA LYS A 116 -17.69 -9.62 1.96
C LYS A 116 -17.87 -11.14 1.73
N THR A 117 -17.89 -11.59 0.48
CA THR A 117 -18.32 -12.96 0.11
C THR A 117 -17.31 -13.75 -0.74
N GLY A 118 -16.24 -13.10 -1.22
CA GLY A 118 -15.37 -13.64 -2.26
C GLY A 118 -15.95 -13.57 -3.68
N LYS A 119 -17.15 -13.01 -3.87
CA LYS A 119 -17.82 -12.87 -5.18
C LYS A 119 -18.41 -11.46 -5.39
N PRO A 120 -18.44 -10.92 -6.63
CA PRO A 120 -17.99 -11.54 -7.88
C PRO A 120 -16.46 -11.64 -7.95
N ASP A 121 -15.90 -12.51 -8.79
CA ASP A 121 -14.51 -12.37 -9.24
C ASP A 121 -14.37 -11.03 -9.99
N ILE A 122 -13.26 -10.32 -9.88
CA ILE A 122 -13.11 -8.97 -10.46
C ILE A 122 -12.03 -8.97 -11.53
N TRP A 123 -12.41 -8.71 -12.77
CA TRP A 123 -11.53 -8.58 -13.92
C TRP A 123 -11.52 -7.14 -14.42
N PHE A 124 -10.37 -6.65 -14.85
CA PHE A 124 -10.20 -5.30 -15.39
C PHE A 124 -9.36 -5.33 -16.67
N TYR A 125 -9.93 -4.78 -17.74
CA TYR A 125 -9.28 -4.57 -19.03
C TYR A 125 -9.07 -3.08 -19.28
N SER A 126 -7.85 -2.69 -19.64
CA SER A 126 -7.47 -1.35 -20.05
C SER A 126 -7.11 -1.33 -21.53
N GLY A 127 -7.84 -0.56 -22.33
CA GLY A 127 -7.44 -0.29 -23.71
C GLY A 127 -6.25 0.66 -23.78
N SER A 128 -5.44 0.55 -24.84
CA SER A 128 -4.48 1.58 -25.22
C SER A 128 -5.20 2.90 -25.50
N MET A 129 -4.74 3.96 -24.84
CA MET A 129 -5.27 5.32 -24.95
C MET A 129 -4.76 6.02 -26.22
N LYS A 130 -5.57 6.93 -26.77
CA LYS A 130 -5.14 7.82 -27.89
C LYS A 130 -4.08 8.80 -27.39
N GLN A 131 -3.00 9.02 -28.14
CA GLN A 131 -1.92 9.89 -27.69
C GLN A 131 -2.21 11.37 -28.00
N ASP A 132 -2.83 11.67 -29.14
CA ASP A 132 -2.99 13.04 -29.68
C ASP A 132 -4.34 13.72 -29.39
N ILE A 133 -4.82 13.64 -28.14
CA ILE A 133 -6.08 14.29 -27.77
C ILE A 133 -5.90 15.82 -27.70
N ARG A 134 -6.52 16.57 -28.62
CA ARG A 134 -6.49 18.05 -28.62
C ARG A 134 -7.38 18.70 -27.54
N LYS A 135 -8.55 18.12 -27.23
CA LYS A 135 -9.56 18.72 -26.34
C LYS A 135 -9.21 18.56 -24.85
N LYS A 136 -9.15 19.67 -24.09
CA LYS A 136 -8.82 19.70 -22.64
C LYS A 136 -9.69 18.74 -21.80
N LYS A 137 -11.00 18.71 -22.04
CA LYS A 137 -11.98 17.84 -21.36
C LYS A 137 -11.71 16.35 -21.57
N ASP A 138 -11.19 15.97 -22.73
CA ASP A 138 -10.90 14.58 -23.07
C ASP A 138 -9.51 14.17 -22.52
N LYS A 139 -8.53 15.08 -22.47
CA LYS A 139 -7.27 14.89 -21.69
C LYS A 139 -7.56 14.67 -20.20
N GLU A 140 -8.50 15.42 -19.63
CA GLU A 140 -8.93 15.29 -18.23
C GLU A 140 -9.58 13.92 -17.95
N GLN A 141 -10.42 13.44 -18.88
CA GLN A 141 -11.01 12.10 -18.82
C GLN A 141 -9.93 10.99 -18.85
N GLN A 142 -8.98 11.05 -19.78
CA GLN A 142 -7.84 10.11 -19.80
C GLN A 142 -7.03 10.17 -18.51
N SER A 143 -6.75 11.36 -17.98
CA SER A 143 -6.02 11.54 -16.71
C SER A 143 -6.74 10.83 -15.56
N LYS A 144 -8.07 10.92 -15.49
CA LYS A 144 -8.90 10.20 -14.51
C LYS A 144 -8.84 8.68 -14.68
N VAL A 145 -8.78 8.14 -15.90
CA VAL A 145 -8.54 6.70 -16.15
C VAL A 145 -7.12 6.29 -15.75
N LYS A 146 -6.08 7.05 -16.12
CA LYS A 146 -4.69 6.78 -15.69
C LYS A 146 -4.60 6.72 -14.18
N ALA A 147 -5.13 7.72 -13.46
CA ALA A 147 -5.21 7.71 -12.00
C ALA A 147 -6.05 6.54 -11.45
N PHE A 148 -7.09 6.07 -12.14
CA PHE A 148 -7.83 4.86 -11.75
C PHE A 148 -6.97 3.60 -11.84
N LYS A 149 -6.28 3.37 -12.98
CA LYS A 149 -5.34 2.25 -13.15
C LYS A 149 -4.28 2.24 -12.07
N THR A 150 -3.64 3.38 -11.82
CA THR A 150 -2.59 3.48 -10.79
C THR A 150 -3.14 3.24 -9.38
N ARG A 151 -4.35 3.71 -9.05
CA ARG A 151 -4.99 3.37 -7.76
C ARG A 151 -5.40 1.89 -7.66
N TYR A 152 -5.76 1.24 -8.77
CA TYR A 152 -6.07 -0.19 -8.81
C TYR A 152 -4.82 -1.04 -8.52
N ILE A 153 -3.68 -0.69 -9.14
CA ILE A 153 -2.36 -1.30 -8.88
C ILE A 153 -1.93 -1.04 -7.43
N ASN A 154 -1.85 0.24 -7.02
CA ASN A 154 -1.23 0.63 -5.74
C ASN A 154 -2.01 0.12 -4.53
N LYS A 155 -3.34 -0.05 -4.64
CA LYS A 155 -4.18 -0.66 -3.58
C LYS A 155 -4.24 -2.19 -3.65
N LYS A 156 -3.43 -2.83 -4.49
CA LYS A 156 -3.43 -4.29 -4.74
C LYS A 156 -4.84 -4.84 -5.03
N CYS A 157 -5.68 -4.07 -5.73
CA CYS A 157 -7.07 -4.45 -6.02
C CYS A 157 -7.20 -5.70 -6.91
N GLY A 158 -6.14 -6.04 -7.64
CA GLY A 158 -6.04 -7.22 -8.50
C GLY A 158 -4.99 -7.03 -9.58
N LEU A 159 -4.89 -8.01 -10.48
CA LEU A 159 -4.27 -7.82 -11.79
C LEU A 159 -5.26 -7.15 -12.75
N PHE A 160 -4.74 -6.54 -13.80
CA PHE A 160 -5.51 -6.04 -14.94
C PHE A 160 -4.78 -6.41 -16.23
N LYS A 161 -5.50 -6.46 -17.34
CA LYS A 161 -4.95 -6.78 -18.67
C LYS A 161 -4.97 -5.53 -19.55
N GLU A 162 -3.90 -5.33 -20.31
CA GLU A 162 -3.85 -4.29 -21.34
C GLU A 162 -4.14 -4.88 -22.72
N TYR A 163 -4.85 -4.13 -23.56
CA TYR A 163 -5.15 -4.52 -24.94
C TYR A 163 -4.89 -3.35 -25.90
N LYS A 164 -4.26 -3.67 -27.03
CA LYS A 164 -3.85 -2.72 -28.08
C LYS A 164 -5.05 -2.25 -28.91
N ASN A 165 -5.98 -3.15 -29.21
CA ASN A 165 -7.16 -2.90 -30.04
C ASN A 165 -8.34 -3.84 -29.65
N PRO A 166 -9.57 -3.60 -30.15
CA PRO A 166 -10.74 -4.42 -29.77
C PRO A 166 -10.64 -5.92 -30.15
N SER A 167 -9.89 -6.27 -31.19
CA SER A 167 -9.67 -7.67 -31.59
C SER A 167 -8.72 -8.41 -30.63
N ASP A 168 -7.65 -7.73 -30.19
CA ASP A 168 -6.76 -8.20 -29.13
C ASP A 168 -7.54 -8.43 -27.81
N PHE A 169 -8.38 -7.47 -27.41
CA PHE A 169 -9.32 -7.63 -26.29
C PHE A 169 -10.22 -8.87 -26.44
N LYS A 170 -10.87 -9.03 -27.61
CA LYS A 170 -11.75 -10.17 -27.90
C LYS A 170 -11.02 -11.51 -27.70
N ASN A 171 -9.79 -11.61 -28.21
CA ASN A 171 -8.99 -12.83 -28.14
C ASN A 171 -8.56 -13.13 -26.69
N GLN A 172 -7.99 -12.14 -25.99
CA GLN A 172 -7.62 -12.26 -24.58
C GLN A 172 -8.79 -12.67 -23.68
N LEU A 173 -9.98 -12.08 -23.89
CA LEU A 173 -11.18 -12.40 -23.13
C LEU A 173 -11.63 -13.85 -23.35
N HIS A 174 -11.61 -14.33 -24.61
CA HIS A 174 -12.01 -15.71 -24.94
C HIS A 174 -11.08 -16.75 -24.30
N GLU A 175 -9.77 -16.53 -24.39
CA GLU A 175 -8.75 -17.36 -23.73
C GLU A 175 -8.97 -17.40 -22.20
N GLN A 176 -9.11 -16.22 -21.57
CA GLN A 176 -9.19 -16.09 -20.13
C GLN A 176 -10.50 -16.66 -19.55
N LEU A 177 -11.65 -16.48 -20.24
CA LEU A 177 -12.91 -17.13 -19.88
C LEU A 177 -12.83 -18.65 -20.02
N THR A 178 -12.17 -19.17 -21.06
CA THR A 178 -11.94 -20.61 -21.26
C THR A 178 -11.13 -21.20 -20.11
N LEU A 179 -10.03 -20.55 -19.73
CA LEU A 179 -9.18 -20.95 -18.60
C LEU A 179 -9.92 -20.86 -17.25
N TRP A 180 -10.71 -19.80 -17.03
CA TRP A 180 -11.49 -19.64 -15.79
C TRP A 180 -12.61 -20.67 -15.68
N LEU A 181 -13.34 -20.95 -16.76
CA LEU A 181 -14.39 -21.97 -16.82
C LEU A 181 -13.85 -23.37 -16.50
N ASN A 182 -12.73 -23.76 -17.11
CA ASN A 182 -12.09 -25.05 -16.82
C ASN A 182 -11.68 -25.17 -15.34
N ASN A 183 -11.16 -24.09 -14.75
CA ASN A 183 -10.83 -24.04 -13.32
C ASN A 183 -12.08 -24.03 -12.41
N TYR A 184 -13.19 -23.43 -12.84
CA TYR A 184 -14.48 -23.41 -12.13
C TYR A 184 -15.06 -24.82 -12.04
N SER A 185 -15.20 -25.53 -13.17
CA SER A 185 -15.69 -26.92 -13.22
C SER A 185 -14.83 -27.86 -12.36
N ASN A 186 -13.51 -27.73 -12.43
CA ASN A 186 -12.59 -28.55 -11.63
C ASN A 186 -12.74 -28.31 -10.11
N LYS A 187 -13.07 -27.08 -9.67
CA LYS A 187 -13.37 -26.78 -8.26
C LYS A 187 -14.71 -27.36 -7.82
N ASN A 188 -15.75 -27.30 -8.66
CA ASN A 188 -17.07 -27.83 -8.32
C ASN A 188 -17.06 -29.37 -8.26
N SER A 189 -16.41 -30.04 -9.22
CA SER A 189 -16.20 -31.50 -9.22
C SER A 189 -15.42 -31.99 -7.98
N ARG A 190 -14.42 -31.22 -7.52
CA ARG A 190 -13.71 -31.54 -6.26
C ARG A 190 -14.56 -31.29 -5.02
N ARG A 191 -15.50 -30.33 -5.04
CA ARG A 191 -16.42 -30.07 -3.92
C ARG A 191 -17.49 -31.16 -3.78
N SER A 192 -18.13 -31.60 -4.86
CA SER A 192 -19.08 -32.72 -4.80
C SER A 192 -18.42 -34.00 -4.27
N ASN A 193 -17.21 -34.32 -4.76
CA ASN A 193 -16.42 -35.47 -4.32
C ASN A 193 -15.82 -35.35 -2.90
N ALA A 194 -15.84 -34.17 -2.28
CA ALA A 194 -15.49 -33.97 -0.88
C ALA A 194 -16.71 -34.11 0.04
N ILE A 195 -17.87 -33.57 -0.39
CA ILE A 195 -19.14 -33.64 0.35
C ILE A 195 -19.67 -35.08 0.42
N SER A 196 -19.43 -35.91 -0.60
CA SER A 196 -19.75 -37.34 -0.54
C SER A 196 -18.89 -38.12 0.46
N LYS A 197 -17.64 -37.69 0.72
CA LYS A 197 -16.71 -38.34 1.65
C LYS A 197 -16.87 -37.93 3.12
N THR A 198 -17.50 -36.79 3.41
CA THR A 198 -17.64 -36.28 4.79
C THR A 198 -18.90 -36.73 5.53
N LYS A 199 -19.78 -37.55 4.91
CA LYS A 199 -20.98 -38.09 5.56
C LYS A 199 -20.76 -39.34 6.43
N THR A 200 -19.55 -39.88 6.51
CA THR A 200 -19.31 -41.27 6.95
C THR A 200 -18.54 -41.41 8.28
N ILE A 201 -18.48 -40.38 9.13
CA ILE A 201 -17.79 -40.44 10.43
C ILE A 201 -18.65 -39.82 11.53
N SER A 202 -19.00 -40.62 12.54
CA SER A 202 -19.73 -40.22 13.75
C SER A 202 -18.75 -39.96 14.94
N PRO A 203 -19.07 -39.02 15.87
CA PRO A 203 -18.11 -38.56 16.89
C PRO A 203 -18.24 -39.27 18.25
N SER A 204 -17.12 -39.44 18.97
CA SER A 204 -17.10 -40.02 20.32
C SER A 204 -16.35 -39.18 21.38
N LYS A 205 -17.12 -38.70 22.37
CA LYS A 205 -16.78 -38.34 23.77
C LYS A 205 -15.73 -37.22 24.09
N LYS A 206 -15.99 -36.52 25.21
CA LYS A 206 -15.14 -35.52 25.90
C LYS A 206 -14.63 -36.06 27.25
N LYS A 207 -13.49 -35.56 27.75
CA LYS A 207 -13.09 -35.24 29.16
C LYS A 207 -11.54 -35.05 29.23
N SER A 208 -10.88 -34.35 30.19
CA SER A 208 -11.28 -33.35 31.22
C SER A 208 -10.05 -32.51 31.70
N GLU A 209 -10.18 -31.69 32.77
CA GLU A 209 -9.11 -30.91 33.46
C GLU A 209 -8.06 -31.80 34.21
N ASN A 210 -7.11 -31.42 35.11
CA ASN A 210 -6.90 -30.33 36.13
C ASN A 210 -5.42 -30.39 36.67
N LYS A 211 -4.79 -29.48 37.47
CA LYS A 211 -4.88 -28.04 37.84
C LYS A 211 -3.61 -27.66 38.69
N THR A 212 -3.20 -26.37 38.80
CA THR A 212 -2.33 -25.77 39.89
C THR A 212 -0.87 -26.28 40.10
N LYS A 213 0.07 -25.70 40.90
CA LYS A 213 0.52 -24.29 41.25
C LYS A 213 1.83 -24.37 42.11
N VAL A 214 2.33 -23.23 42.66
CA VAL A 214 3.40 -23.07 43.72
C VAL A 214 4.87 -23.23 43.24
N ALA A 215 5.90 -22.76 43.97
CA ALA A 215 6.40 -21.37 44.18
C ALA A 215 7.47 -21.33 45.32
N ASN A 216 8.52 -20.49 45.22
CA ASN A 216 9.38 -19.94 46.31
C ASN A 216 10.60 -19.15 45.72
N SER A 217 11.47 -18.46 46.49
CA SER A 217 11.27 -17.32 47.43
C SER A 217 12.56 -17.00 48.23
N SER A 218 13.34 -15.98 47.86
CA SER A 218 14.32 -15.23 48.71
C SER A 218 14.98 -14.11 47.86
N ASN A 219 14.89 -12.80 48.15
CA ASN A 219 15.35 -11.94 49.25
C ASN A 219 16.86 -11.61 49.31
N GLN A 220 17.18 -10.35 48.95
CA GLN A 220 18.03 -9.36 49.66
C GLN A 220 19.55 -9.70 49.83
N THR A 221 20.50 -8.78 50.09
CA THR A 221 20.51 -7.39 50.58
C THR A 221 21.30 -6.44 49.63
N ASN A 222 22.08 -5.45 50.11
CA ASN A 222 21.67 -4.03 50.19
C ASN A 222 22.91 -3.06 50.21
N LEU A 223 22.65 -1.74 50.30
CA LEU A 223 23.50 -0.61 50.75
C LEU A 223 24.41 0.17 49.77
N THR A 224 24.26 1.50 49.86
CA THR A 224 25.06 2.61 49.30
C THR A 224 26.06 3.13 50.36
N PRO A 225 26.99 4.09 50.08
CA PRO A 225 26.66 5.50 50.42
C PRO A 225 27.39 6.64 49.63
N THR A 226 26.74 7.82 49.58
CA THR A 226 27.20 9.25 49.68
C THR A 226 28.50 9.82 49.02
N LYS A 227 28.74 11.16 48.87
CA LYS A 227 27.91 12.40 48.65
C LYS A 227 28.79 13.68 48.81
N THR A 228 29.06 14.44 47.74
CA THR A 228 29.63 15.83 47.74
C THR A 228 29.41 16.43 46.31
N THR A 229 28.97 17.66 45.99
CA THR A 229 29.36 19.08 46.33
C THR A 229 30.84 19.41 46.07
N LYS A 230 31.23 20.55 45.43
CA LYS A 230 30.52 21.84 45.23
C LYS A 230 31.08 22.68 44.03
N GLU A 231 30.26 23.61 43.52
CA GLU A 231 30.53 24.96 42.96
C GLU A 231 31.63 25.31 41.88
N ARG A 232 31.18 26.08 40.86
CA ARG A 232 31.79 27.29 40.21
C ARG A 232 33.29 27.26 39.79
N LYS A 233 33.65 27.49 38.51
CA LYS A 233 33.54 28.81 37.83
C LYS A 233 33.79 28.68 36.29
N SER A 234 33.61 29.78 35.56
CA SER A 234 33.84 29.90 34.11
C SER A 234 35.26 30.36 33.76
N SER A 235 35.86 29.82 32.70
CA SER A 235 36.95 30.45 31.95
C SER A 235 36.81 30.21 30.44
N THR A 236 37.06 31.26 29.66
CA THR A 236 36.96 31.24 28.20
C THR A 236 38.25 30.68 27.60
N ASN A 237 38.15 29.80 26.59
CA ASN A 237 39.14 29.83 25.53
C ASN A 237 38.65 29.26 24.20
N ARG A 238 39.09 29.87 23.10
CA ARG A 238 38.95 29.31 21.74
C ARG A 238 40.07 28.31 21.53
N ASN A 239 39.79 27.14 20.96
CA ASN A 239 40.73 26.54 20.01
C ASN A 239 40.07 25.52 19.08
N LYS A 240 40.62 25.40 17.86
CA LYS A 240 40.25 24.35 16.91
C LYS A 240 40.91 23.04 17.35
N THR A 241 40.14 21.98 17.59
CA THR A 241 40.68 20.61 17.65
C THR A 241 39.78 19.61 16.94
N THR A 242 40.42 18.73 16.19
CA THR A 242 39.84 17.67 15.36
C THR A 242 39.23 16.56 16.22
N ALA A 243 37.96 16.73 16.59
CA ALA A 243 37.23 15.80 17.44
C ALA A 243 36.90 14.45 16.76
N LYS A 244 37.90 13.54 16.71
CA LYS A 244 37.67 12.08 16.65
C LYS A 244 36.91 11.65 17.92
N SER A 245 35.61 11.87 17.93
CA SER A 245 34.77 11.67 19.10
C SER A 245 34.32 10.21 19.21
N ASN A 246 34.44 9.64 20.41
CA ASN A 246 33.95 8.30 20.76
C ASN A 246 32.41 8.28 20.80
N THR A 247 31.77 8.37 19.63
CA THR A 247 30.33 8.67 19.49
C THR A 247 29.37 7.50 19.74
N ASN A 248 29.86 6.29 20.05
CA ASN A 248 29.01 5.08 20.14
C ASN A 248 27.88 5.15 21.17
N ASN A 249 27.95 6.09 22.13
CA ASN A 249 26.93 6.29 23.17
C ASN A 249 26.09 7.58 22.98
N SER A 250 26.10 8.22 21.79
CA SER A 250 25.24 9.38 21.54
C SER A 250 23.77 9.01 21.72
N ARG A 251 23.05 9.83 22.49
CA ARG A 251 21.62 9.69 22.80
C ARG A 251 20.74 10.69 22.04
N SER A 252 21.30 11.44 21.11
CA SER A 252 20.55 12.35 20.23
C SER A 252 21.17 12.42 18.84
N ILE A 253 20.35 12.50 17.79
CA ILE A 253 20.77 12.73 16.41
C ILE A 253 19.79 13.68 15.71
N SER A 254 20.27 14.45 14.73
CA SER A 254 19.50 15.34 13.85
C SER A 254 19.58 14.93 12.37
N ASP A 255 20.66 14.28 12.01
CA ASP A 255 20.99 13.67 10.72
C ASP A 255 21.16 12.14 10.88
N SER A 256 21.49 11.44 9.81
CA SER A 256 21.75 9.98 9.82
C SER A 256 23.22 9.61 9.57
N GLY A 257 24.14 10.58 9.46
CA GLY A 257 25.50 10.35 8.97
C GLY A 257 25.53 9.72 7.57
N ALA A 258 26.54 8.89 7.27
CA ALA A 258 26.66 8.17 6.01
C ALA A 258 25.77 6.91 5.91
N TRP A 259 24.81 6.72 6.84
CA TRP A 259 23.97 5.53 6.89
C TRP A 259 22.78 5.60 5.93
N VAL A 260 22.66 4.58 5.10
CA VAL A 260 21.50 4.31 4.24
C VAL A 260 20.69 3.14 4.81
N LEU A 261 19.37 3.22 4.70
CA LEU A 261 18.46 2.10 4.92
C LEU A 261 18.00 1.57 3.54
N LEU A 262 18.26 0.28 3.27
CA LEU A 262 17.71 -0.46 2.13
C LEU A 262 16.87 -1.62 2.65
N ASP A 263 15.60 -1.69 2.26
CA ASP A 263 14.61 -2.59 2.89
C ASP A 263 14.66 -2.42 4.44
N ASP A 264 14.86 -3.50 5.20
CA ASP A 264 15.05 -3.46 6.66
C ASP A 264 16.53 -3.38 7.11
N ASN A 265 17.47 -3.15 6.19
CA ASN A 265 18.91 -3.28 6.43
C ASN A 265 19.63 -1.93 6.42
N LEU A 266 20.39 -1.66 7.49
CA LEU A 266 21.27 -0.49 7.56
C LEU A 266 22.65 -0.80 7.00
N PHE A 267 23.16 0.13 6.21
CA PHE A 267 24.48 0.11 5.62
C PHE A 267 25.17 1.45 5.85
N ASP A 268 26.42 1.43 6.34
CA ASP A 268 27.30 2.60 6.32
C ASP A 268 27.88 2.73 4.90
N THR A 269 28.03 3.94 4.37
CA THR A 269 28.40 4.15 2.96
C THR A 269 29.67 4.99 2.81
N GLU A 270 30.50 4.66 1.81
CA GLU A 270 31.63 5.50 1.38
C GLU A 270 31.12 6.76 0.66
N SER A 271 30.10 6.61 -0.17
CA SER A 271 29.43 7.74 -0.82
C SER A 271 28.02 7.39 -1.30
N VAL A 272 27.18 8.42 -1.34
CA VAL A 272 25.89 8.46 -2.04
C VAL A 272 26.02 9.54 -3.09
N LYS A 273 25.88 9.19 -4.37
CA LYS A 273 25.96 10.12 -5.51
C LYS A 273 24.68 10.02 -6.35
N GLN A 274 24.40 11.04 -7.14
CA GLN A 274 23.40 10.98 -8.21
C GLN A 274 24.11 11.06 -9.57
N ASP A 275 23.72 10.20 -10.52
CA ASP A 275 24.26 10.21 -11.89
C ASP A 275 23.52 11.23 -12.78
N THR A 276 24.00 11.39 -14.03
CA THR A 276 23.39 12.27 -15.04
C THR A 276 21.96 11.84 -15.42
N ASN A 277 21.61 10.57 -15.25
CA ASN A 277 20.29 9.99 -15.50
C ASN A 277 19.34 10.11 -14.28
N LYS A 278 19.81 10.71 -13.18
CA LYS A 278 19.13 10.85 -11.88
C LYS A 278 18.99 9.57 -11.05
N ASN A 279 19.66 8.49 -11.42
CA ASN A 279 19.86 7.31 -10.58
C ASN A 279 20.74 7.67 -9.37
N LEU A 280 20.54 7.02 -8.23
CA LEU A 280 21.51 7.08 -7.13
C LEU A 280 22.52 5.95 -7.24
N VAL A 281 23.80 6.29 -7.08
CA VAL A 281 24.91 5.34 -7.00
C VAL A 281 25.39 5.33 -5.56
N LEU A 282 25.24 4.17 -4.91
CA LEU A 282 25.67 3.94 -3.52
C LEU A 282 26.96 3.12 -3.53
N LYS A 283 28.01 3.58 -2.83
CA LYS A 283 29.20 2.76 -2.58
C LYS A 283 29.22 2.29 -1.12
N ILE A 284 29.16 0.97 -0.92
CA ILE A 284 28.94 0.33 0.38
C ILE A 284 30.09 -0.63 0.71
N PRO A 285 31.00 -0.32 1.65
CA PRO A 285 32.08 -1.21 2.04
C PRO A 285 31.56 -2.48 2.73
N VAL A 286 32.18 -3.63 2.45
CA VAL A 286 31.86 -4.90 3.10
C VAL A 286 32.57 -4.96 4.46
N ILE A 287 31.81 -4.89 5.55
CA ILE A 287 32.35 -4.94 6.93
C ILE A 287 32.23 -6.35 7.53
N ASN A 288 31.33 -7.19 7.02
CA ASN A 288 31.13 -8.58 7.46
C ASN A 288 30.32 -9.42 6.45
N THR A 289 30.44 -10.74 6.56
CA THR A 289 29.77 -11.71 5.67
C THR A 289 28.24 -11.63 5.69
N LYS A 290 27.61 -11.23 6.81
CA LYS A 290 26.16 -11.04 6.88
C LYS A 290 25.69 -9.79 6.12
N GLN A 291 26.43 -8.70 6.20
CA GLN A 291 26.23 -7.53 5.36
C GLN A 291 26.44 -7.88 3.89
N GLU A 292 27.46 -8.68 3.57
CA GLU A 292 27.71 -9.14 2.21
C GLU A 292 26.57 -9.99 1.65
N ALA A 293 26.06 -10.96 2.42
CA ALA A 293 24.91 -11.78 2.02
C ALA A 293 23.65 -10.92 1.75
N ASN A 294 23.41 -9.90 2.57
CA ASN A 294 22.34 -8.94 2.34
C ASN A 294 22.54 -8.13 1.04
N LEU A 295 23.78 -7.71 0.73
CA LEU A 295 24.11 -6.96 -0.49
C LEU A 295 24.00 -7.83 -1.75
N ARG A 296 24.54 -9.06 -1.71
CA ARG A 296 24.39 -10.06 -2.78
C ARG A 296 22.92 -10.37 -3.06
N HIS A 297 22.07 -10.44 -2.03
CA HIS A 297 20.63 -10.66 -2.22
C HIS A 297 19.91 -9.49 -2.93
N LEU A 298 20.55 -8.33 -3.11
CA LEU A 298 20.01 -7.25 -3.95
C LEU A 298 20.12 -7.56 -5.45
N GLN A 299 20.97 -8.51 -5.87
CA GLN A 299 21.08 -8.96 -7.26
C GLN A 299 19.83 -9.72 -7.70
N SER A 300 19.27 -9.32 -8.84
CA SER A 300 18.17 -10.02 -9.50
C SER A 300 18.69 -11.23 -10.28
N ASN A 301 18.66 -12.42 -9.68
CA ASN A 301 19.08 -13.69 -10.29
C ASN A 301 18.20 -14.18 -11.46
N HIS A 302 17.43 -13.29 -12.10
CA HIS A 302 16.53 -13.57 -13.22
C HIS A 302 16.57 -12.41 -14.22
N ARG A 303 16.75 -12.71 -15.51
CA ARG A 303 16.81 -11.75 -16.63
C ARG A 303 15.52 -10.92 -16.85
N TYR A 304 14.48 -11.11 -16.02
CA TYR A 304 13.14 -10.56 -16.21
C TYR A 304 12.48 -10.06 -14.91
N SER A 305 13.19 -9.99 -13.77
CA SER A 305 12.63 -9.52 -12.50
C SER A 305 13.49 -8.43 -11.86
N ASN A 306 13.26 -7.18 -12.26
CA ASN A 306 13.96 -6.04 -11.69
C ASN A 306 13.65 -5.96 -10.17
N ARG A 307 14.67 -6.08 -9.31
CA ARG A 307 14.44 -6.00 -7.85
C ARG A 307 14.01 -4.58 -7.50
N VAL A 308 12.94 -4.48 -6.70
CA VAL A 308 12.47 -3.22 -6.14
C VAL A 308 12.79 -3.21 -4.64
N VAL A 309 13.32 -2.10 -4.15
CA VAL A 309 13.72 -1.90 -2.74
C VAL A 309 13.13 -0.61 -2.18
N SER A 310 12.98 -0.53 -0.86
CA SER A 310 12.89 0.78 -0.20
C SER A 310 14.29 1.40 -0.06
N TYR A 311 14.37 2.72 -0.21
CA TYR A 311 15.57 3.51 0.03
C TYR A 311 15.27 4.63 1.02
N SER A 312 16.19 4.92 1.94
CA SER A 312 16.15 6.12 2.79
C SER A 312 17.54 6.59 3.17
N TYR A 313 17.79 7.89 3.05
CA TYR A 313 19.05 8.55 3.38
C TYR A 313 18.79 10.00 3.79
N GLN A 314 19.40 10.42 4.91
CA GLN A 314 19.22 11.77 5.48
C GLN A 314 17.74 12.19 5.58
N ASN A 315 17.29 13.18 4.80
CA ASN A 315 15.93 13.73 4.86
C ASN A 315 15.02 13.21 3.73
N ASP A 316 15.47 12.22 2.95
CA ASP A 316 14.75 11.73 1.78
C ASP A 316 14.63 10.20 1.73
N ALA A 317 13.59 9.73 1.07
CA ALA A 317 13.26 8.32 0.93
C ALA A 317 12.27 8.09 -0.21
N PHE A 318 12.42 6.97 -0.90
CA PHE A 318 11.53 6.55 -1.99
C PHE A 318 11.63 5.04 -2.22
N THR A 319 10.83 4.54 -3.17
CA THR A 319 10.99 3.18 -3.71
C THR A 319 11.90 3.25 -4.93
N ALA A 320 12.86 2.35 -5.05
CA ALA A 320 13.80 2.32 -6.16
C ALA A 320 13.84 0.95 -6.85
N GLN A 321 14.08 0.95 -8.15
CA GLN A 321 14.51 -0.24 -8.89
C GLN A 321 16.03 -0.37 -8.76
N VAL A 322 16.52 -1.57 -8.50
CA VAL A 322 17.95 -1.91 -8.59
C VAL A 322 18.29 -2.12 -10.06
N GLU A 323 19.14 -1.28 -10.64
CA GLU A 323 19.62 -1.42 -12.02
C GLU A 323 20.90 -2.29 -12.07
N SER A 324 21.84 -2.04 -11.17
CA SER A 324 23.09 -2.79 -11.07
C SER A 324 23.56 -2.96 -9.62
N VAL A 325 24.33 -4.04 -9.38
CA VAL A 325 24.99 -4.36 -8.11
C VAL A 325 26.37 -4.92 -8.47
N GLU A 326 27.31 -4.00 -8.62
CA GLU A 326 28.71 -4.22 -9.01
C GLU A 326 29.61 -4.35 -7.78
N ILE A 327 30.83 -4.85 -7.98
CA ILE A 327 31.82 -5.07 -6.92
C ILE A 327 33.12 -4.35 -7.31
N ASP A 328 33.49 -3.33 -6.52
CA ASP A 328 34.80 -2.71 -6.54
C ASP A 328 35.66 -3.37 -5.44
N SER A 329 36.88 -3.78 -5.77
CA SER A 329 37.80 -4.37 -4.78
C SER A 329 39.23 -3.89 -5.02
N LEU A 330 39.72 -3.07 -4.10
CA LEU A 330 41.03 -2.45 -4.18
C LEU A 330 41.91 -2.93 -3.02
N LYS A 331 43.01 -3.61 -3.32
CA LYS A 331 43.97 -4.15 -2.32
C LYS A 331 43.28 -4.94 -1.19
N GLY A 332 42.33 -5.81 -1.57
CA GLY A 332 41.56 -6.65 -0.64
C GLY A 332 40.43 -5.95 0.13
N LYS A 333 40.20 -4.64 -0.10
CA LYS A 333 39.04 -3.93 0.44
C LYS A 333 37.92 -3.93 -0.60
N THR A 334 36.88 -4.70 -0.32
CA THR A 334 35.73 -4.87 -1.22
C THR A 334 34.56 -3.97 -0.81
N SER A 335 33.99 -3.29 -1.80
CA SER A 335 32.83 -2.40 -1.66
C SER A 335 31.85 -2.64 -2.80
N TYR A 336 30.57 -2.77 -2.49
CA TYR A 336 29.52 -2.92 -3.49
C TYR A 336 29.13 -1.55 -4.04
N ILE A 337 29.02 -1.44 -5.36
CA ILE A 337 28.48 -0.28 -6.06
C ILE A 337 27.06 -0.64 -6.51
N ILE A 338 26.05 0.04 -5.96
CA ILE A 338 24.64 -0.24 -6.24
C ILE A 338 24.03 0.96 -6.96
N THR A 339 23.52 0.72 -8.17
CA THR A 339 22.77 1.72 -8.93
C THR A 339 21.28 1.55 -8.70
N LEU A 340 20.65 2.57 -8.13
CA LEU A 340 19.23 2.62 -7.79
C LEU A 340 18.51 3.68 -8.63
N LYS A 341 17.55 3.25 -9.43
CA LYS A 341 16.68 4.15 -10.22
C LYS A 341 15.44 4.51 -9.40
N PRO A 342 15.23 5.79 -9.05
CA PRO A 342 14.03 6.20 -8.31
C PRO A 342 12.76 5.89 -9.10
N ILE A 343 11.87 5.06 -8.54
CA ILE A 343 10.56 4.84 -9.12
C ILE A 343 9.71 6.05 -8.73
N GLN A 344 9.28 6.83 -9.73
CA GLN A 344 8.34 7.92 -9.51
C GLN A 344 7.01 7.36 -9.00
N GLN A 345 6.84 7.36 -7.67
CA GLN A 345 5.55 7.14 -7.07
C GLN A 345 4.62 8.26 -7.52
N SER A 346 3.57 7.91 -8.26
CA SER A 346 2.52 8.88 -8.59
C SER A 346 1.90 9.40 -7.29
N ASN A 347 1.74 10.72 -7.14
CA ASN A 347 1.05 11.34 -5.99
C ASN A 347 -0.49 11.10 -6.00
N SER A 348 -0.93 9.95 -6.53
CA SER A 348 -2.31 9.45 -6.53
C SER A 348 -2.76 8.87 -5.19
N PHE A 349 -2.16 9.31 -4.07
CA PHE A 349 -2.82 9.22 -2.77
C PHE A 349 -4.09 10.06 -2.86
N GLY A 350 -5.23 9.36 -2.93
CA GLY A 350 -6.52 10.01 -3.15
C GLY A 350 -6.88 10.92 -1.99
N ILE A 351 -6.89 12.23 -2.25
CA ILE A 351 -7.61 13.21 -1.44
C ILE A 351 -9.00 12.66 -1.14
N ALA A 352 -9.25 12.42 0.14
CA ALA A 352 -10.51 11.95 0.69
C ALA A 352 -10.70 12.64 2.02
N THR A 353 -11.39 13.80 2.01
CA THR A 353 -11.89 14.43 3.23
C THR A 353 -12.81 13.44 3.95
N CYS A 354 -12.61 13.28 5.25
CA CYS A 354 -13.22 12.20 6.01
C CYS A 354 -13.85 12.76 7.27
N ASN A 355 -15.15 12.52 7.46
CA ASN A 355 -15.92 12.95 8.64
C ASN A 355 -15.77 14.44 9.03
N GLY A 356 -15.62 15.32 8.03
CA GLY A 356 -15.46 16.76 8.24
C GLY A 356 -14.01 17.26 8.30
N TYR A 357 -13.03 16.37 8.51
CA TYR A 357 -11.62 16.75 8.55
C TYR A 357 -11.09 17.18 7.17
N SER A 358 -10.26 18.22 7.19
CA SER A 358 -9.47 18.70 6.06
C SER A 358 -8.35 17.72 5.67
N ILE A 359 -7.74 17.95 4.50
CA ILE A 359 -6.64 17.11 4.00
C ILE A 359 -5.39 17.33 4.87
N GLU A 360 -5.16 18.58 5.25
CA GLU A 360 -4.05 19.05 6.08
C GLU A 360 -4.17 18.49 7.50
N GLU A 361 -5.38 18.50 8.08
CA GLU A 361 -5.69 17.87 9.37
C GLU A 361 -5.47 16.35 9.31
N ILE A 362 -5.92 15.68 8.25
CA ILE A 362 -5.68 14.23 8.06
C ILE A 362 -4.17 13.92 7.98
N TYR A 363 -3.35 14.77 7.35
CA TYR A 363 -1.90 14.58 7.33
C TYR A 363 -1.23 14.92 8.67
N GLU A 364 -1.72 15.91 9.40
CA GLU A 364 -1.25 16.23 10.75
C GLU A 364 -1.57 15.09 11.73
N LEU A 365 -2.78 14.52 11.67
CA LEU A 365 -3.16 13.32 12.45
C LEU A 365 -2.29 12.11 12.11
N LYS A 366 -2.00 11.85 10.83
CA LYS A 366 -1.04 10.81 10.41
C LYS A 366 0.36 11.06 10.96
N LEU A 367 0.83 12.31 10.92
CA LEU A 367 2.16 12.71 11.43
C LEU A 367 2.27 12.46 12.95
N ARG A 368 1.27 12.90 13.73
CA ARG A 368 1.21 12.70 15.18
C ARG A 368 1.09 11.22 15.56
N PHE A 369 0.27 10.45 14.86
CA PHE A 369 0.16 9.02 15.09
C PHE A 369 1.47 8.27 14.76
N LEU A 370 2.06 8.54 13.59
CA LEU A 370 3.29 7.88 13.12
C LEU A 370 4.48 8.17 14.05
N LEU A 371 4.63 9.42 14.52
CA LEU A 371 5.79 9.85 15.28
C LEU A 371 5.58 9.76 16.80
N LEU A 372 4.37 9.93 17.33
CA LEU A 372 4.11 10.02 18.79
C LEU A 372 3.17 8.93 19.33
N ASN A 373 2.58 8.08 18.47
CA ASN A 373 1.47 7.17 18.81
C ASN A 373 0.20 7.91 19.30
N GLU A 374 0.09 9.21 19.04
CA GLU A 374 -1.01 10.03 19.52
C GLU A 374 -2.28 9.85 18.68
N MET A 375 -3.42 9.87 19.35
CA MET A 375 -4.76 9.75 18.77
C MET A 375 -5.73 10.69 19.50
N PRO A 376 -6.54 11.50 18.79
CA PRO A 376 -7.63 12.26 19.41
C PRO A 376 -8.66 11.33 20.06
N GLU A 377 -9.14 11.69 21.26
CA GLU A 377 -10.09 10.85 22.02
C GLU A 377 -11.41 10.60 21.29
N ASN A 378 -11.90 11.59 20.54
CA ASN A 378 -13.13 11.47 19.75
C ASN A 378 -13.00 10.44 18.62
N LEU A 379 -11.79 10.22 18.10
CA LEU A 379 -11.48 9.16 17.15
C LEU A 379 -11.21 7.83 17.86
N ALA A 380 -10.50 7.84 19.00
CA ALA A 380 -10.21 6.62 19.78
C ALA A 380 -11.47 5.91 20.30
N LYS A 381 -12.58 6.64 20.51
CA LYS A 381 -13.89 6.12 20.93
C LYS A 381 -14.78 5.67 19.75
N SER A 382 -14.28 5.71 18.51
CA SER A 382 -15.03 5.44 17.27
C SER A 382 -14.67 4.09 16.64
N ASN A 383 -15.65 3.41 16.04
CA ASN A 383 -15.46 2.05 15.51
C ASN A 383 -14.44 1.98 14.36
N ASN A 384 -13.52 1.02 14.45
CA ASN A 384 -12.15 1.10 13.92
C ASN A 384 -11.96 1.40 12.41
N SER A 385 -12.90 1.09 11.52
CA SER A 385 -12.64 1.10 10.06
C SER A 385 -12.33 2.49 9.47
N THR A 386 -13.00 3.54 9.96
CA THR A 386 -12.75 4.92 9.52
C THR A 386 -11.45 5.48 10.11
N VAL A 387 -11.16 5.14 11.37
CA VAL A 387 -9.92 5.51 12.06
C VAL A 387 -8.71 4.88 11.37
N ASN A 388 -8.76 3.57 11.13
CA ASN A 388 -7.72 2.84 10.42
C ASN A 388 -7.49 3.42 9.01
N TYR A 389 -8.55 3.83 8.31
CA TYR A 389 -8.43 4.49 7.02
C TYR A 389 -7.70 5.85 7.10
N ILE A 390 -8.01 6.69 8.09
CA ILE A 390 -7.34 7.98 8.32
C ILE A 390 -5.84 7.78 8.62
N LEU A 391 -5.49 6.83 9.50
CA LEU A 391 -4.11 6.63 9.99
C LEU A 391 -3.21 5.81 9.05
N THR A 392 -3.74 4.72 8.50
CA THR A 392 -2.96 3.77 7.69
C THR A 392 -3.11 4.00 6.19
N GLY A 393 -4.21 4.62 5.75
CA GLY A 393 -4.64 4.66 4.34
C GLY A 393 -5.48 3.45 3.91
N ASP A 394 -5.66 2.46 4.80
CA ASP A 394 -6.44 1.23 4.58
C ASP A 394 -7.55 1.08 5.63
N SER A 395 -8.77 0.81 5.17
CA SER A 395 -9.94 0.57 6.02
C SER A 395 -9.94 -0.83 6.66
N TYR A 396 -9.07 -1.73 6.21
CA TYR A 396 -9.08 -3.16 6.56
C TYR A 396 -7.81 -3.65 7.29
N SER A 397 -6.90 -2.74 7.65
CA SER A 397 -5.72 -3.07 8.47
C SER A 397 -6.14 -3.40 9.92
N ASN A 398 -6.50 -4.65 10.19
CA ASN A 398 -6.78 -5.13 11.56
C ASN A 398 -5.53 -5.14 12.46
N SER A 399 -4.33 -4.99 11.90
CA SER A 399 -3.18 -4.53 12.67
C SER A 399 -3.32 -3.02 12.95
N TYR A 400 -3.51 -2.65 14.22
CA TYR A 400 -2.91 -1.43 14.74
C TYR A 400 -1.47 -1.39 14.25
N GLN A 401 -1.08 -0.34 13.52
CA GLN A 401 0.21 -0.31 12.84
C GLN A 401 1.31 -0.43 13.90
N LYS A 402 2.00 -1.58 13.92
CA LYS A 402 3.01 -1.90 14.94
C LYS A 402 3.97 -0.73 15.13
N SER A 403 4.27 -0.43 16.40
CA SER A 403 5.22 0.62 16.74
C SER A 403 6.53 0.44 15.97
N ILE A 404 6.77 1.38 15.07
CA ILE A 404 7.99 1.49 14.27
C ILE A 404 9.17 1.46 15.23
N PHE A 405 9.11 2.28 16.28
CA PHE A 405 10.19 2.41 17.23
C PHE A 405 10.33 1.21 18.18
N SER A 406 9.26 0.57 18.67
CA SER A 406 9.41 -0.58 19.59
C SER A 406 10.00 -1.82 18.93
N ASP A 407 9.65 -2.14 17.66
CA ASP A 407 10.28 -3.27 16.96
C ASP A 407 11.75 -2.97 16.58
N ILE A 408 12.06 -1.72 16.20
CA ILE A 408 13.45 -1.25 16.03
C ILE A 408 14.23 -1.26 17.37
N ARG A 409 13.55 -0.96 18.50
CA ARG A 409 14.14 -0.96 19.85
C ARG A 409 14.53 -2.37 20.30
N LYS A 410 13.76 -3.40 19.91
CA LYS A 410 14.14 -4.81 20.11
C LYS A 410 15.40 -5.16 19.33
N LYS A 411 15.46 -4.79 18.04
CA LYS A 411 16.60 -5.01 17.13
C LYS A 411 17.91 -4.35 17.61
N TRP A 412 17.82 -3.21 18.29
CA TRP A 412 18.98 -2.41 18.72
C TRP A 412 19.05 -2.14 20.24
N LYS A 413 18.52 -3.04 21.09
CA LYS A 413 18.36 -2.87 22.55
C LYS A 413 19.59 -2.26 23.25
N ASN A 414 20.78 -2.73 22.91
CA ASN A 414 22.05 -2.35 23.55
C ASN A 414 22.89 -1.34 22.73
N LYS A 415 22.39 -0.79 21.62
CA LYS A 415 23.13 0.12 20.72
C LYS A 415 22.34 1.40 20.45
N PRO A 416 22.34 2.40 21.36
CA PRO A 416 21.45 3.56 21.30
C PRO A 416 21.63 4.42 20.05
N LYS A 417 22.87 4.64 19.58
CA LYS A 417 23.15 5.36 18.32
C LYS A 417 22.55 4.63 17.10
N MET A 418 22.71 3.30 17.02
CA MET A 418 22.15 2.50 15.91
C MET A 418 20.63 2.44 15.97
N PHE A 419 20.04 2.34 17.16
CA PHE A 419 18.60 2.48 17.37
C PHE A 419 18.09 3.80 16.80
N LEU A 420 18.72 4.93 17.17
CA LEU A 420 18.32 6.26 16.72
C LEU A 420 18.43 6.40 15.20
N ILE A 421 19.54 5.97 14.58
CA ILE A 421 19.74 6.03 13.12
C ILE A 421 18.67 5.22 12.39
N HIS A 422 18.42 3.98 12.83
CA HIS A 422 17.41 3.10 12.24
C HIS A 422 15.99 3.66 12.40
N ALA A 423 15.66 4.15 13.60
CA ALA A 423 14.39 4.79 13.92
C ALA A 423 14.15 6.03 13.03
N ARG A 424 15.17 6.87 12.87
CA ARG A 424 15.09 8.08 12.04
C ARG A 424 14.87 7.74 10.57
N LEU A 425 15.67 6.85 9.99
CA LEU A 425 15.55 6.47 8.58
C LEU A 425 14.23 5.73 8.28
N ALA A 426 13.77 4.83 9.16
CA ALA A 426 12.48 4.16 9.01
C ALA A 426 11.29 5.14 9.13
N ALA A 427 11.37 6.14 10.00
CA ALA A 427 10.37 7.21 10.06
C ALA A 427 10.40 8.10 8.81
N VAL A 428 11.57 8.50 8.32
CA VAL A 428 11.71 9.23 7.03
C VAL A 428 11.09 8.42 5.88
N HIS A 429 11.35 7.11 5.82
CA HIS A 429 10.72 6.22 4.84
C HIS A 429 9.20 6.31 4.84
N LEU A 430 8.59 6.22 6.02
CA LEU A 430 7.13 6.18 6.17
C LEU A 430 6.47 7.56 6.02
N LEU A 431 7.16 8.65 6.34
CA LEU A 431 6.69 10.02 6.09
C LEU A 431 6.64 10.32 4.58
N LYS A 432 7.65 9.88 3.83
CA LYS A 432 7.76 10.05 2.37
C LYS A 432 6.82 9.11 1.62
N SER A 433 6.89 7.80 1.87
CA SER A 433 6.10 6.77 1.14
C SER A 433 4.59 6.79 1.40
N LYS A 434 4.12 7.44 2.48
CA LYS A 434 2.70 7.76 2.70
C LYS A 434 2.28 9.14 2.17
N ASN A 435 3.18 9.86 1.48
CA ASN A 435 3.01 11.25 1.01
C ASN A 435 2.50 12.20 2.11
N ILE A 436 3.05 12.11 3.33
CA ILE A 436 2.72 13.01 4.44
C ILE A 436 3.58 14.28 4.34
N VAL A 437 4.88 14.10 4.08
CA VAL A 437 5.88 15.18 4.10
C VAL A 437 6.67 15.18 2.80
N GLU A 438 6.73 16.34 2.15
CA GLU A 438 7.48 16.53 0.91
C GLU A 438 8.92 16.96 1.21
N HIS A 439 9.09 17.91 2.14
CA HIS A 439 10.41 18.35 2.63
C HIS A 439 10.50 18.27 4.15
N ILE A 440 11.44 17.49 4.67
CA ILE A 440 11.80 17.49 6.09
C ILE A 440 12.83 18.60 6.30
N LEU A 441 12.47 19.61 7.09
CA LEU A 441 13.33 20.75 7.42
C LEU A 441 14.19 20.44 8.66
N LYS A 442 13.60 19.75 9.63
CA LYS A 442 14.21 19.36 10.90
C LYS A 442 13.65 18.02 11.35
N PHE A 443 14.50 17.07 11.75
CA PHE A 443 14.03 15.86 12.41
C PHE A 443 15.08 15.33 13.39
N LYS A 444 14.90 15.73 14.66
CA LYS A 444 15.77 15.36 15.78
C LYS A 444 15.09 14.30 16.64
N LEU A 445 15.83 13.23 16.91
CA LEU A 445 15.46 12.15 17.82
C LEU A 445 16.37 12.18 19.06
N SER A 446 15.82 12.00 20.26
CA SER A 446 16.59 11.92 21.50
C SER A 446 16.08 10.84 22.45
N LEU A 447 16.92 9.87 22.82
CA LEU A 447 16.55 8.72 23.66
C LEU A 447 16.95 8.94 25.13
N ASN A 448 15.98 8.89 26.04
CA ASN A 448 16.20 8.85 27.49
C ASN A 448 15.46 7.65 28.12
N LYS A 449 16.20 6.65 28.59
CA LYS A 449 15.68 5.35 29.07
C LYS A 449 14.82 4.65 28.00
N ASN A 450 13.49 4.66 28.16
CA ASN A 450 12.50 4.15 27.20
C ASN A 450 11.63 5.27 26.59
N ILE A 451 11.98 6.54 26.81
CA ILE A 451 11.30 7.69 26.20
C ILE A 451 12.13 8.18 25.02
N LEU A 452 11.51 8.25 23.85
CA LEU A 452 12.07 8.85 22.64
C LEU A 452 11.42 10.23 22.43
N SER A 453 12.14 11.29 22.78
CA SER A 453 11.73 12.67 22.48
C SER A 453 11.95 12.98 21.00
N ILE A 454 10.97 13.62 20.39
CA ILE A 454 10.94 13.96 18.96
C ILE A 454 10.74 15.47 18.81
N ASP A 455 11.52 16.07 17.91
CA ASP A 455 11.49 17.49 17.56
C ASP A 455 11.64 17.59 16.03
N PHE A 456 10.50 17.76 15.36
CA PHE A 456 10.31 17.67 13.92
C PHE A 456 9.75 18.99 13.36
N SER A 457 10.20 19.39 12.18
CA SER A 457 9.45 20.32 11.33
C SER A 457 9.63 19.98 9.84
N GLY A 458 8.59 20.23 9.06
CA GLY A 458 8.57 19.87 7.65
C GLY A 458 7.44 20.55 6.88
N LYS A 459 7.62 20.65 5.57
CA LYS A 459 6.58 21.07 4.64
C LYS A 459 5.72 19.87 4.25
N MET A 460 4.42 19.98 4.46
CA MET A 460 3.46 18.92 4.08
C MET A 460 3.43 18.76 2.56
N GLN A 461 3.01 17.57 2.10
CA GLN A 461 2.80 17.35 0.67
C GLN A 461 1.71 18.28 0.14
N ASN A 462 2.05 19.14 -0.83
CA ASN A 462 1.04 19.96 -1.48
C ASN A 462 0.28 19.13 -2.53
N PHE A 463 -1.02 19.39 -2.65
CA PHE A 463 -1.91 18.82 -3.67
C PHE A 463 -2.68 19.88 -4.48
N TYR A 464 -2.66 21.15 -4.04
CA TYR A 464 -3.32 22.27 -4.72
C TYR A 464 -2.27 23.24 -5.23
N VAL A 465 -2.12 23.29 -6.56
CA VAL A 465 -1.11 24.13 -7.27
C VAL A 465 -1.24 25.64 -6.95
N SER A 466 -2.39 26.06 -6.43
CA SER A 466 -2.72 27.45 -6.08
C SER A 466 -2.70 27.76 -4.58
N GLN A 467 -2.07 26.91 -3.74
CA GLN A 467 -1.94 27.15 -2.30
C GLN A 467 -0.48 27.07 -1.85
N GLU A 468 -0.11 27.90 -0.86
CA GLU A 468 1.20 27.84 -0.23
C GLU A 468 1.41 26.54 0.55
N GLN A 469 2.65 26.06 0.57
CA GLN A 469 2.97 24.77 1.15
C GLN A 469 3.07 24.85 2.69
N ARG A 470 1.98 24.48 3.39
CA ARG A 470 1.89 24.50 4.86
C ARG A 470 3.09 23.80 5.51
N THR A 471 3.79 24.54 6.37
CA THR A 471 4.80 23.99 7.28
C THR A 471 4.13 23.56 8.58
N VAL A 472 4.56 22.43 9.13
CA VAL A 472 4.09 21.88 10.41
C VAL A 472 5.31 21.65 11.32
N GLU A 473 5.21 22.06 12.58
CA GLU A 473 6.12 21.66 13.66
C GLU A 473 5.46 20.60 14.55
N LEU A 474 6.24 19.65 15.04
CA LEU A 474 5.79 18.66 16.01
C LEU A 474 6.89 18.38 17.05
N LYS A 475 6.56 18.59 18.32
CA LYS A 475 7.42 18.28 19.48
C LYS A 475 6.64 17.39 20.44
N GLY A 476 7.23 16.26 20.84
CA GLY A 476 6.53 15.27 21.66
C GLY A 476 7.43 14.15 22.20
N LYS A 477 6.82 13.14 22.81
CA LYS A 477 7.50 12.00 23.45
C LYS A 477 6.80 10.70 23.07
N TYR A 478 7.57 9.71 22.61
CA TYR A 478 7.13 8.35 22.36
C TYR A 478 7.62 7.42 23.49
N ILE A 479 6.81 6.46 23.93
CA ILE A 479 7.17 5.44 24.94
C ILE A 479 7.42 4.10 24.23
N LEU A 480 8.62 3.53 24.42
CA LEU A 480 9.18 2.42 23.62
C LEU A 480 8.92 1.01 24.18
#